data_AF-A0A0U5GM64-F1
#
_entry.id   AF-A0A0U5GM64-F1
#
_cell.length_a   1.000
_cell.length_b   1.000
_cell.length_c   1.000
_cell.angle_alpha   90.00
_cell.angle_beta   90.00
_cell.angle_gamma   90.00
#
_symmetry.space_group_name_H-M   'P 1'
#
loop_
_entity.id
_entity.type
_entity.pdbx_description
1 polymer ?
#
loop_
_entity_poly.entity_id
_entity_poly.type
_entity_poly.pdbx_seq_one_letter_code
_entity_poly.pdbx_strand_id
1 'polypeptide(L)'
;MAANFTEDNIKELKYRLEDAAIKCSERCLYQSAKWAAEMLDSIIPIDNYDTDPDSPMDITDPPPSPVNPYLRTQDAHEAALEAQEAHKYLLAKSYFDTREYDRCASVFLPSSIPPIPLSTSLPNPKPKPSLTPQKGKSKASPYVGVKENIAIRNPYPKLSQKSLFLALYAKYLAGEKRKNEETEMVLGPADGGATVNRELPDLARGLEGWFTERSEKGVDDRNHGWLEYLYGIILLKGRNEEEAKKWLVKSVHLNPFHWGAWQELNDLLGSTEDVGLPI
;
A
#
# COMPACT_ATOMS: atom_id res chain seq x y z
N MET A 1 8.00 -2.98 -38.64
CA MET A 1 7.88 -1.51 -38.67
C MET A 1 8.79 -0.97 -37.59
N ALA A 2 9.87 -0.28 -37.94
CA ALA A 2 10.63 0.44 -36.92
C ALA A 2 9.72 1.54 -36.35
N ALA A 3 9.50 1.55 -35.04
CA ALA A 3 8.76 2.61 -34.41
C ALA A 3 9.57 3.90 -34.58
N ASN A 4 9.08 4.85 -35.38
CA ASN A 4 9.68 6.18 -35.46
C ASN A 4 9.37 6.88 -34.14
N PHE A 5 10.33 6.89 -33.21
CA PHE A 5 10.25 7.70 -32.00
C PHE A 5 10.36 9.17 -32.40
N THR A 6 9.25 9.90 -32.31
CA THR A 6 9.25 11.36 -32.46
C THR A 6 9.77 12.01 -31.18
N GLU A 7 10.22 13.26 -31.28
CA GLU A 7 10.63 14.05 -30.11
C GLU A 7 9.48 14.18 -29.10
N ASP A 8 8.24 14.33 -29.59
CA ASP A 8 7.03 14.33 -28.76
C ASP A 8 6.84 13.00 -28.00
N ASN A 9 7.09 11.85 -28.65
CA ASN A 9 6.99 10.55 -27.99
C ASN A 9 8.06 10.39 -26.89
N ILE A 10 9.27 10.90 -27.12
CA ILE A 10 10.35 10.89 -26.13
C ILE A 10 10.00 11.79 -24.95
N LYS A 11 9.46 12.98 -25.22
CA LYS A 11 9.02 13.93 -24.19
C LYS A 11 7.89 13.38 -23.33
N GLU A 12 6.89 12.78 -23.96
CA GLU A 12 5.80 12.08 -23.29
C GLU A 12 6.34 10.93 -22.41
N LEU A 13 7.25 10.12 -22.93
CA LEU A 13 7.89 9.04 -22.17
C LEU A 13 8.64 9.57 -20.94
N LYS A 14 9.40 10.67 -21.08
CA LYS A 14 10.07 11.34 -19.95
C LYS A 14 9.06 11.75 -18.88
N TYR A 15 7.96 12.39 -19.27
CA TYR A 15 6.93 12.80 -18.31
C TYR A 15 6.27 11.63 -17.58
N ARG A 16 6.01 10.53 -18.28
CA ARG A 16 5.43 9.32 -17.67
C ARG A 16 6.39 8.64 -16.70
N LEU A 17 7.68 8.56 -17.04
CA LEU A 17 8.70 7.98 -16.17
C LEU A 17 8.97 8.85 -14.95
N GLU A 18 9.01 10.17 -15.10
CA GLU A 18 9.11 11.12 -14.00
C GLU A 18 7.91 10.96 -13.04
N ASP A 19 6.69 10.89 -13.58
CA ASP A 19 5.47 10.64 -12.80
C ASP A 19 5.53 9.33 -12.03
N ALA A 20 5.96 8.25 -12.69
CA ALA A 20 6.11 6.94 -12.07
C ALA A 20 7.16 6.96 -10.95
N ALA A 21 8.33 7.58 -11.19
CA ALA A 21 9.39 7.68 -10.20
C ALA A 21 8.93 8.43 -8.94
N ILE A 22 8.26 9.58 -9.11
CA ILE A 22 7.74 10.38 -8.00
C ILE A 22 6.63 9.62 -7.26
N LYS A 23 5.60 9.13 -7.96
CA LYS A 23 4.46 8.45 -7.31
C LYS A 23 4.85 7.15 -6.61
N CYS A 24 5.82 6.40 -7.15
CA CYS A 24 6.40 5.23 -6.48
C CYS A 24 7.16 5.64 -5.21
N SER A 25 7.98 6.69 -5.28
CA SER A 25 8.77 7.19 -4.15
C SER A 25 7.90 7.70 -3.01
N GLU A 26 6.83 8.45 -3.34
CA GLU A 26 5.85 8.89 -2.35
C GLU A 26 5.27 7.69 -1.57
N ARG A 27 5.01 6.59 -2.28
CA ARG A 27 4.44 5.33 -1.75
C ARG A 27 5.48 4.36 -1.21
N CYS A 28 6.74 4.77 -1.13
CA CYS A 28 7.85 3.96 -0.64
C CYS A 28 8.10 2.64 -1.42
N LEU A 29 7.70 2.60 -2.69
CA LEU A 29 8.00 1.52 -3.63
C LEU A 29 9.37 1.75 -4.27
N TYR A 30 10.42 1.65 -3.46
CA TYR A 30 11.76 2.14 -3.81
C TYR A 30 12.40 1.45 -5.02
N GLN A 31 12.17 0.15 -5.22
CA GLN A 31 12.75 -0.53 -6.39
C GLN A 31 12.08 -0.08 -7.70
N SER A 32 10.75 0.07 -7.72
CA SER A 32 10.03 0.62 -8.86
C SER A 32 10.42 2.08 -9.15
N ALA A 33 10.55 2.90 -8.09
CA ALA A 33 11.00 4.29 -8.22
C ALA A 33 12.41 4.38 -8.80
N LYS A 34 13.33 3.54 -8.29
CA LYS A 34 14.71 3.46 -8.76
C LYS A 34 14.77 3.06 -10.24
N TRP A 35 14.05 2.02 -10.63
CA TRP A 35 14.00 1.59 -12.03
C TRP A 35 13.49 2.70 -12.95
N ALA A 36 12.41 3.39 -12.57
CA ALA A 36 11.87 4.49 -13.36
C ALA A 36 12.85 5.67 -13.49
N ALA A 37 13.58 5.98 -12.41
CA ALA A 37 14.62 7.02 -12.41
C ALA A 37 15.84 6.63 -13.28
N GLU A 38 16.29 5.37 -13.22
CA GLU A 38 17.36 4.85 -14.09
C GLU A 38 16.95 4.91 -15.57
N MET A 39 15.70 4.56 -15.89
CA MET A 39 15.18 4.71 -17.26
C MET A 39 15.13 6.17 -17.69
N LEU A 40 14.70 7.08 -16.82
CA LEU A 40 14.65 8.52 -17.12
C LEU A 40 16.04 9.10 -17.41
N ASP A 41 17.04 8.74 -16.60
CA ASP A 41 18.45 9.17 -16.76
C ASP A 41 19.08 8.63 -18.05
N SER A 42 18.69 7.40 -18.46
CA SER A 42 19.18 6.79 -19.70
C SER A 42 18.64 7.44 -20.98
N ILE A 43 17.57 8.24 -20.92
CA ILE A 43 17.02 8.93 -22.08
C ILE A 43 17.87 10.15 -22.39
N ILE A 44 18.48 10.15 -23.59
CA ILE A 44 19.34 11.22 -24.09
C ILE A 44 18.73 12.61 -23.78
N PRO A 45 19.49 13.52 -23.15
CA PRO A 45 19.07 14.90 -22.95
C PRO A 45 18.71 15.52 -24.30
N ILE A 46 17.49 16.04 -24.43
CA ILE A 46 17.08 16.80 -25.63
C ILE A 46 17.78 18.17 -25.59
N ASP A 47 18.01 18.67 -24.38
CA ASP A 47 18.65 19.95 -24.13
C ASP A 47 20.04 19.71 -23.53
N ASN A 48 21.04 20.18 -24.27
CA ASN A 48 22.44 20.17 -23.86
C ASN A 48 22.65 21.33 -22.86
N TYR A 49 22.16 21.17 -21.64
CA TYR A 49 22.41 22.13 -20.58
C TYR A 49 23.86 21.95 -20.13
N ASP A 50 24.71 22.87 -20.57
CA ASP A 50 26.03 23.06 -19.98
C ASP A 50 25.81 23.52 -18.53
N THR A 51 26.05 22.63 -17.58
CA THR A 51 25.95 22.92 -16.15
C THR A 51 27.20 23.66 -15.64
N ASP A 52 28.13 24.03 -16.51
CA ASP A 52 29.32 24.80 -16.14
C ASP A 52 28.91 26.21 -15.65
N PRO A 53 29.15 26.54 -14.36
CA PRO A 53 28.84 27.85 -13.81
C PRO A 53 29.66 28.99 -14.45
N ASP A 54 30.76 28.68 -15.15
CA ASP A 54 31.62 29.66 -15.86
C ASP A 54 31.31 29.77 -17.36
N SER A 55 30.30 29.04 -17.86
CA SER A 55 29.86 29.16 -19.26
C SER A 55 29.26 30.56 -19.48
N PRO A 56 29.70 31.33 -20.48
CA PRO A 56 29.21 32.69 -20.75
C PRO A 56 27.81 32.63 -21.40
N MET A 57 26.83 32.08 -20.68
CA MET A 57 25.42 32.22 -21.00
C MET A 57 24.96 33.59 -20.52
N ASP A 58 24.58 34.43 -21.49
CA ASP A 58 23.86 35.68 -21.28
C ASP A 58 22.69 35.40 -20.34
N ILE A 59 22.56 36.17 -19.25
CA ILE A 59 21.51 36.06 -18.24
C ILE A 59 20.20 36.47 -18.90
N THR A 60 19.67 35.58 -19.72
CA THR A 60 18.30 35.58 -20.20
C THR A 60 17.54 34.65 -19.27
N ASP A 61 16.42 35.14 -18.74
CA ASP A 61 15.57 34.36 -17.84
C ASP A 61 15.43 32.93 -18.36
N PRO A 62 15.65 31.90 -17.51
CA PRO A 62 15.57 30.52 -17.96
C PRO A 62 14.21 30.31 -18.64
N PRO A 63 14.17 29.69 -19.83
CA PRO A 63 12.91 29.41 -20.49
C PRO A 63 12.01 28.65 -19.51
N PRO A 64 10.70 28.95 -19.46
CA PRO A 64 9.80 28.30 -18.52
C PRO A 64 9.87 26.79 -18.71
N SER A 65 10.38 26.08 -17.70
CA SER A 65 10.49 24.63 -17.74
C SER A 65 9.10 24.04 -17.99
N PRO A 66 8.95 23.15 -18.99
CA PRO A 66 7.64 22.68 -19.37
C PRO A 66 7.09 21.78 -18.25
N VAL A 67 5.97 22.19 -17.65
CA VAL A 67 5.34 21.51 -16.51
C VAL A 67 4.82 20.13 -16.94
N ASN A 68 5.24 19.08 -16.25
CA ASN A 68 4.74 17.73 -16.48
C ASN A 68 3.23 17.63 -16.15
N PRO A 69 2.36 17.32 -17.13
CA PRO A 69 0.92 17.27 -16.92
C PRO A 69 0.44 16.08 -16.06
N TYR A 70 1.23 15.00 -15.96
CA TYR A 70 0.85 13.77 -15.25
C TYR A 70 1.03 13.84 -13.73
N LEU A 71 1.88 14.75 -13.25
CA LEU A 71 2.12 14.97 -11.82
C LEU A 71 0.92 15.57 -11.09
N ARG A 72 -0.03 16.17 -11.81
CA ARG A 72 -1.22 16.78 -11.19
C ARG A 72 -2.25 15.69 -10.88
N THR A 73 -2.68 15.60 -9.62
CA THR A 73 -3.82 14.76 -9.23
C THR A 73 -5.07 15.22 -9.96
N GLN A 74 -5.59 14.37 -10.85
CA GLN A 74 -6.73 14.71 -11.72
C GLN A 74 -8.06 14.73 -10.96
N ASP A 75 -8.21 13.93 -9.89
CA ASP A 75 -9.41 13.93 -9.06
C ASP A 75 -9.33 14.99 -7.94
N ALA A 76 -10.19 16.01 -8.02
CA ALA A 76 -10.28 17.08 -7.05
C ALA A 76 -10.65 16.57 -5.63
N HIS A 77 -11.44 15.50 -5.53
CA HIS A 77 -11.78 14.91 -4.23
C HIS A 77 -10.56 14.24 -3.59
N GLU A 78 -9.75 13.54 -4.38
CA GLU A 78 -8.50 12.97 -3.89
C GLU A 78 -7.51 14.06 -3.46
N ALA A 79 -7.32 15.09 -4.30
CA ALA A 79 -6.43 16.21 -3.98
C ALA A 79 -6.83 16.91 -2.67
N ALA A 80 -8.14 17.06 -2.42
CA ALA A 80 -8.64 17.62 -1.17
C ALA A 80 -8.32 16.74 0.05
N LEU A 81 -8.44 15.41 -0.07
CA LEU A 81 -8.05 14.49 0.99
C LEU A 81 -6.54 14.51 1.24
N GLU A 82 -5.73 14.45 0.19
CA GLU A 82 -4.27 14.53 0.31
C GLU A 82 -3.82 15.84 0.96
N ALA A 83 -4.46 16.97 0.64
CA ALA A 83 -4.17 18.26 1.26
C ALA A 83 -4.53 18.27 2.76
N GLN A 84 -5.66 17.68 3.15
CA GLN A 84 -6.05 17.54 4.56
C GLN A 84 -5.12 16.60 5.34
N GLU A 85 -4.57 15.60 4.66
CA GLU A 85 -3.72 14.56 5.24
C GLU A 85 -2.23 14.89 5.19
N ALA A 86 -1.81 15.97 4.51
CA ALA A 86 -0.42 16.26 4.16
C ALA A 86 0.56 16.16 5.35
N HIS A 87 0.24 16.76 6.50
CA HIS A 87 1.11 16.70 7.68
C HIS A 87 1.16 15.30 8.30
N LYS A 88 0.03 14.58 8.31
CA LYS A 88 -0.01 13.19 8.80
C LYS A 88 0.75 12.27 7.86
N TYR A 89 0.64 12.49 6.56
CA TYR A 89 1.37 11.75 5.56
C TYR A 89 2.87 11.91 5.72
N LEU A 90 3.34 13.15 5.94
CA LEU A 90 4.74 13.43 6.21
C LEU A 90 5.25 12.67 7.45
N LEU A 91 4.48 12.66 8.53
CA LEU A 91 4.79 11.89 9.74
C LEU A 91 4.79 10.38 9.50
N ALA A 92 3.78 9.86 8.79
CA ALA A 92 3.70 8.44 8.46
C ALA A 92 4.89 8.01 7.60
N LYS A 93 5.27 8.82 6.61
CA LYS A 93 6.41 8.56 5.74
C LYS A 93 7.73 8.60 6.51
N SER A 94 7.91 9.52 7.46
CA SER A 94 9.12 9.54 8.29
C SER A 94 9.24 8.28 9.15
N TYR A 95 8.15 7.78 9.74
CA TYR A 95 8.14 6.47 10.42
C TYR A 95 8.43 5.31 9.48
N PHE A 96 7.93 5.37 8.24
CA PHE A 96 8.23 4.35 7.23
C PHE A 96 9.73 4.32 6.93
N ASP A 97 10.33 5.49 6.71
CA ASP A 97 11.74 5.65 6.35
C ASP A 97 12.67 5.19 7.48
N THR A 98 12.26 5.33 8.75
CA THR A 98 12.98 4.78 9.92
C THR A 98 12.70 3.29 10.17
N ARG A 99 11.93 2.61 9.31
CA ARG A 99 11.50 1.21 9.42
C ARG A 99 10.63 0.92 10.66
N GLU A 100 9.94 1.94 11.18
CA GLU A 100 8.95 1.84 12.25
C GLU A 100 7.56 1.59 11.67
N TYR A 101 7.39 0.45 10.99
CA TYR A 101 6.20 0.17 10.18
C TYR A 101 4.87 0.15 10.95
N ASP A 102 4.85 -0.40 12.18
CA ASP A 102 3.62 -0.38 13.00
C ASP A 102 3.20 1.05 13.38
N ARG A 103 4.16 1.95 13.61
CA ARG A 103 3.90 3.37 13.89
C ARG A 103 3.43 4.11 12.64
N CYS A 104 4.02 3.82 11.49
CA CYS A 104 3.54 4.35 10.21
C CYS A 104 2.07 3.97 9.96
N ALA A 105 1.73 2.69 10.11
CA ALA A 105 0.37 2.19 9.92
C ALA A 105 -0.64 2.83 10.89
N SER A 106 -0.27 3.02 12.16
CA SER A 106 -1.17 3.56 13.20
C SER A 106 -1.49 5.05 13.05
N VAL A 107 -0.79 5.80 12.20
CA VAL A 107 -1.15 7.19 11.87
C VAL A 107 -2.54 7.26 11.21
N PHE A 108 -2.89 6.25 10.41
CA PHE A 108 -4.09 6.23 9.58
C PHE A 108 -5.04 5.08 9.90
N LEU A 109 -4.54 3.93 10.38
CA LEU A 109 -5.34 2.77 10.70
C LEU A 109 -5.65 2.70 12.21
N PRO A 110 -6.86 2.26 12.59
CA PRO A 110 -7.17 2.06 14.00
C PRO A 110 -6.21 1.05 14.63
N SER A 111 -5.72 1.37 15.83
CA SER A 111 -4.84 0.48 16.58
C SER A 111 -5.52 -0.86 16.83
N SER A 112 -4.88 -1.95 16.41
CA SER A 112 -5.35 -3.32 16.67
C SER A 112 -5.12 -3.77 18.13
N ILE A 113 -4.68 -2.85 19.00
CA ILE A 113 -4.40 -3.12 20.41
C ILE A 113 -5.75 -3.11 21.16
N PRO A 114 -6.24 -4.25 21.66
CA PRO A 114 -7.39 -4.25 22.56
C PRO A 114 -7.04 -3.40 23.78
N PRO A 115 -7.97 -2.58 24.31
CA PRO A 115 -7.68 -1.75 25.47
C PRO A 115 -7.22 -2.66 26.60
N ILE A 116 -5.95 -2.53 26.99
CA ILE A 116 -5.40 -3.24 28.14
C ILE A 116 -6.19 -2.72 29.35
N PRO A 117 -7.01 -3.54 30.03
CA PRO A 117 -7.57 -3.11 31.29
C PRO A 117 -6.38 -2.96 32.25
N LEU A 118 -6.06 -1.72 32.58
CA LEU A 118 -5.15 -1.37 33.68
C LEU A 118 -5.82 -1.82 34.98
N SER A 119 -5.74 -3.12 35.28
CA SER A 119 -6.13 -3.66 36.57
C SER A 119 -4.99 -3.37 37.54
N THR A 120 -5.07 -2.23 38.20
CA THR A 120 -4.23 -1.88 39.35
C THR A 120 -4.64 -2.74 40.56
N SER A 121 -4.31 -4.03 40.53
CA SER A 121 -4.49 -4.89 41.70
C SER A 121 -3.31 -4.72 42.66
N LEU A 122 -3.50 -3.91 43.70
CA LEU A 122 -2.69 -3.95 44.91
C LEU A 122 -2.82 -5.32 45.58
N PRO A 123 -1.72 -5.96 46.04
CA PRO A 123 -1.80 -7.27 46.68
C PRO A 123 -2.24 -7.08 48.14
N ASN A 124 -3.34 -7.71 48.54
CA ASN A 124 -3.64 -7.92 49.96
C ASN A 124 -3.91 -9.39 50.24
N PRO A 125 -3.43 -9.93 51.37
CA PRO A 125 -3.32 -11.38 51.59
C PRO A 125 -4.64 -11.99 52.06
N LYS A 126 -4.96 -13.17 51.52
CA LYS A 126 -5.95 -14.13 52.06
C LYS A 126 -5.40 -14.72 53.38
N PRO A 127 -6.21 -15.25 54.34
CA PRO A 127 -7.25 -16.26 54.06
C PRO A 127 -8.47 -16.37 55.02
N LYS A 128 -9.57 -16.99 54.54
CA LYS A 128 -10.18 -18.25 55.08
C LYS A 128 -11.51 -18.59 54.37
N PRO A 129 -11.92 -19.88 54.35
CA PRO A 129 -13.06 -20.35 53.55
C PRO A 129 -14.35 -20.42 54.37
N SER A 130 -15.50 -20.17 53.75
CA SER A 130 -16.78 -20.65 54.28
C SER A 130 -17.67 -21.21 53.17
N LEU A 131 -18.28 -22.35 53.50
CA LEU A 131 -19.22 -23.13 52.70
C LEU A 131 -20.62 -22.53 52.88
N THR A 132 -21.38 -22.36 51.79
CA THR A 132 -22.83 -22.67 51.71
C THR A 132 -23.36 -22.41 50.29
N PRO A 133 -24.34 -23.19 49.80
CA PRO A 133 -24.88 -23.07 48.45
C PRO A 133 -26.20 -22.31 48.43
N GLN A 134 -26.37 -21.27 47.60
CA GLN A 134 -27.70 -20.77 47.26
C GLN A 134 -27.85 -20.32 45.81
N LYS A 135 -29.00 -20.74 45.28
CA LYS A 135 -29.52 -20.65 43.92
C LYS A 135 -30.49 -19.46 43.86
N GLY A 136 -30.41 -18.59 42.85
CA GLY A 136 -31.39 -17.53 42.66
C GLY A 136 -31.11 -16.62 41.46
N LYS A 137 -31.92 -16.76 40.41
CA LYS A 137 -31.94 -15.92 39.19
C LYS A 137 -32.38 -14.48 39.52
N SER A 138 -31.80 -13.47 38.87
CA SER A 138 -32.42 -12.70 37.76
C SER A 138 -31.72 -11.36 37.45
N LYS A 139 -31.54 -11.13 36.13
CA LYS A 139 -31.55 -9.88 35.31
C LYS A 139 -30.68 -8.68 35.79
N ALA A 140 -29.86 -8.03 34.96
CA ALA A 140 -29.99 -7.72 33.55
C ALA A 140 -28.62 -7.59 32.86
N SER A 141 -28.52 -8.05 31.61
CA SER A 141 -27.40 -7.83 30.71
C SER A 141 -27.90 -6.98 29.54
N PRO A 142 -27.31 -5.79 29.26
CA PRO A 142 -27.60 -5.04 28.05
C PRO A 142 -26.58 -5.45 26.98
N TYR A 143 -26.67 -6.68 26.48
CA TYR A 143 -26.09 -7.03 25.19
C TYR A 143 -27.17 -7.79 24.42
N VAL A 144 -28.11 -7.01 23.88
CA VAL A 144 -28.96 -7.48 22.80
C VAL A 144 -28.04 -7.72 21.62
N GLY A 145 -28.00 -8.99 21.21
CA GLY A 145 -27.21 -9.45 20.10
C GLY A 145 -27.58 -8.71 18.84
N VAL A 146 -26.59 -8.03 18.29
CA VAL A 146 -26.56 -7.65 16.90
C VAL A 146 -25.67 -8.67 16.22
N LYS A 147 -26.25 -9.82 15.86
CA LYS A 147 -25.73 -10.60 14.72
C LYS A 147 -26.06 -9.79 13.46
N GLU A 148 -25.39 -8.67 13.29
CA GLU A 148 -25.31 -8.01 12.00
C GLU A 148 -24.49 -8.93 11.10
N ASN A 149 -24.91 -9.07 9.84
CA ASN A 149 -24.14 -9.73 8.81
C ASN A 149 -22.70 -9.18 8.82
N ILE A 150 -21.75 -9.96 9.32
CA ILE A 150 -20.31 -9.69 9.25
C ILE A 150 -19.86 -10.02 7.82
N ALA A 151 -20.50 -9.39 6.84
CA ALA A 151 -20.18 -9.50 5.43
C ALA A 151 -19.63 -8.15 4.99
N ILE A 152 -18.32 -8.13 4.71
CA ILE A 152 -17.67 -7.22 3.76
C ILE A 152 -18.01 -5.73 3.95
N ARG A 153 -17.95 -5.21 5.18
CA ARG A 153 -17.93 -3.75 5.39
C ARG A 153 -16.50 -3.25 5.27
N ASN A 154 -16.27 -2.20 4.49
CA ASN A 154 -14.97 -1.51 4.43
C ASN A 154 -14.55 -1.09 5.86
N PRO A 155 -13.44 -1.63 6.40
CA PRO A 155 -12.99 -1.33 7.76
C PRO A 155 -12.14 -0.05 7.83
N TYR A 156 -11.81 0.55 6.70
CA TYR A 156 -10.87 1.67 6.64
C TYR A 156 -11.58 3.01 6.79
N PRO A 157 -10.96 3.97 7.49
CA PRO A 157 -11.49 5.33 7.55
C PRO A 157 -11.44 5.98 6.17
N LYS A 158 -12.20 7.07 6.00
CA LYS A 158 -12.17 7.88 4.78
C LYS A 158 -10.79 8.53 4.64
N LEU A 159 -9.99 8.02 3.71
CA LEU A 159 -8.62 8.45 3.44
C LEU A 159 -8.41 8.64 1.93
N SER A 160 -7.39 9.41 1.55
CA SER A 160 -6.84 9.35 0.18
C SER A 160 -6.33 7.93 -0.12
N GLN A 161 -6.40 7.52 -1.38
CA GLN A 161 -5.80 6.26 -1.85
C GLN A 161 -4.29 6.23 -1.58
N LYS A 162 -3.61 7.39 -1.65
CA LYS A 162 -2.19 7.52 -1.32
C LYS A 162 -1.88 7.20 0.14
N SER A 163 -2.56 7.84 1.09
CA SER A 163 -2.38 7.58 2.53
C SER A 163 -2.82 6.15 2.91
N LEU A 164 -3.92 5.67 2.33
CA LEU A 164 -4.40 4.31 2.56
C LEU A 164 -3.37 3.28 2.09
N PHE A 165 -2.81 3.46 0.89
CA PHE A 165 -1.75 2.59 0.38
C PHE A 165 -0.56 2.55 1.33
N LEU A 166 -0.03 3.72 1.73
CA LEU A 166 1.14 3.78 2.62
C LEU A 166 0.89 3.06 3.95
N ALA A 167 -0.28 3.27 4.55
CA ALA A 167 -0.63 2.66 5.83
C ALA A 167 -0.80 1.14 5.73
N LEU A 168 -1.45 0.64 4.68
CA LEU A 168 -1.61 -0.80 4.45
C LEU A 168 -0.29 -1.48 4.06
N TYR A 169 0.53 -0.81 3.26
CA TYR A 169 1.85 -1.31 2.89
C TYR A 169 2.78 -1.38 4.10
N ALA A 170 2.76 -0.37 4.97
CA ALA A 170 3.47 -0.41 6.24
C ALA A 170 2.97 -1.56 7.14
N LYS A 171 1.65 -1.75 7.27
CA LYS A 171 1.08 -2.88 8.03
C LYS A 171 1.53 -4.23 7.47
N TYR A 172 1.54 -4.38 6.15
CA TYR A 172 2.07 -5.56 5.47
C TYR A 172 3.55 -5.80 5.81
N LEU A 173 4.41 -4.77 5.69
CA LEU A 173 5.84 -4.89 5.99
C LEU A 173 6.14 -5.15 7.46
N ALA A 174 5.35 -4.61 8.39
CA ALA A 174 5.44 -4.94 9.81
C ALA A 174 5.20 -6.44 10.04
N GLY A 175 4.20 -6.99 9.36
CA GLY A 175 3.91 -8.42 9.37
C GLY A 175 5.02 -9.27 8.73
N GLU A 176 5.58 -8.84 7.60
CA GLU A 176 6.71 -9.53 6.96
C GLU A 176 7.96 -9.50 7.85
N LYS A 177 8.22 -8.38 8.52
CA LYS A 177 9.32 -8.24 9.48
C LYS A 177 9.16 -9.22 10.65
N ARG A 178 7.97 -9.28 11.27
CA ARG A 178 7.67 -10.23 12.35
C ARG A 178 7.78 -11.68 11.89
N LYS A 179 7.31 -12.00 10.68
CA LYS A 179 7.48 -13.31 10.07
C LYS A 179 8.95 -13.69 9.94
N ASN A 180 9.80 -12.76 9.48
CA ASN A 180 11.24 -13.00 9.34
C ASN A 180 11.91 -13.22 10.70
N GLU A 181 11.60 -12.39 11.69
CA GLU A 181 12.11 -12.51 13.07
C GLU A 181 11.70 -13.85 13.71
N GLU A 182 10.43 -14.26 13.57
CA GLU A 182 9.94 -15.55 14.07
C GLU A 182 10.62 -16.73 13.35
N THR A 183 10.91 -16.61 12.05
CA THR A 183 11.60 -17.66 11.28
C THR A 183 13.06 -17.81 11.70
N GLU A 184 13.77 -16.71 11.98
CA GLU A 184 15.16 -16.74 12.46
C GLU A 184 15.30 -17.35 13.86
N MET A 185 14.27 -17.25 14.70
CA MET A 185 14.26 -17.83 16.05
C MET A 185 13.98 -19.35 16.07
N VAL A 186 13.59 -19.94 14.93
CA VAL A 186 13.28 -21.37 14.81
C VAL A 186 14.55 -22.15 14.44
N LEU A 187 15.17 -22.78 15.45
CA LEU A 187 16.42 -23.55 15.36
C LEU A 187 16.30 -24.92 14.67
N GLY A 188 15.11 -25.31 14.16
CA GLY A 188 14.82 -26.66 13.66
C GLY A 188 14.49 -26.73 12.16
N PRO A 189 15.03 -27.71 11.39
CA PRO A 189 14.73 -27.90 9.97
C PRO A 189 13.26 -28.17 9.62
N ALA A 190 12.43 -28.54 10.59
CA ALA A 190 11.04 -28.95 10.39
C ALA A 190 10.01 -27.81 10.55
N ASP A 191 10.38 -26.71 11.20
CA ASP A 191 9.43 -25.68 11.64
C ASP A 191 9.49 -24.37 10.81
N GLY A 192 10.53 -24.19 9.99
CA GLY A 192 10.72 -22.96 9.19
C GLY A 192 9.70 -22.73 8.07
N GLY A 193 8.91 -23.74 7.69
CA GLY A 193 7.93 -23.65 6.60
C GLY A 193 6.54 -23.14 6.99
N ALA A 194 6.26 -22.98 8.29
CA ALA A 194 4.91 -22.70 8.80
C ALA A 194 4.68 -21.23 9.21
N THR A 195 5.74 -20.43 9.34
CA THR A 195 5.63 -19.03 9.77
C THR A 195 5.10 -18.17 8.61
N VAL A 196 3.84 -17.75 8.72
CA VAL A 196 3.18 -16.86 7.76
C VAL A 196 2.92 -15.49 8.39
N ASN A 197 2.85 -14.47 7.55
CA ASN A 197 2.49 -13.13 8.00
C ASN A 197 1.02 -13.11 8.47
N ARG A 198 0.83 -12.84 9.78
CA ARG A 198 -0.48 -12.85 10.44
C ARG A 198 -1.40 -11.71 9.99
N GLU A 199 -0.87 -10.67 9.36
CA GLU A 199 -1.64 -9.53 8.88
C GLU A 199 -2.36 -9.80 7.55
N LEU A 200 -1.91 -10.81 6.78
CA LEU A 200 -2.43 -11.07 5.42
C LEU A 200 -3.95 -11.27 5.37
N PRO A 201 -4.60 -12.09 6.23
CA PRO A 201 -6.04 -12.32 6.14
C PRO A 201 -6.87 -11.06 6.42
N ASP A 202 -6.42 -10.22 7.34
CA ASP A 202 -7.13 -8.99 7.70
C ASP A 202 -6.92 -7.90 6.65
N LEU A 203 -5.72 -7.81 6.06
CA LEU A 203 -5.45 -6.93 4.93
C LEU A 203 -6.26 -7.34 3.69
N ALA A 204 -6.31 -8.63 3.37
CA ALA A 204 -7.08 -9.14 2.23
C ALA A 204 -8.57 -8.83 2.38
N ARG A 205 -9.16 -9.15 3.53
CA ARG A 205 -10.58 -8.89 3.81
C ARG A 205 -10.91 -7.41 3.82
N GLY A 206 -10.01 -6.59 4.36
CA GLY A 206 -10.22 -5.14 4.41
C GLY A 206 -10.18 -4.50 3.02
N LEU A 207 -9.22 -4.88 2.18
CA LEU A 207 -9.13 -4.41 0.79
C LEU A 207 -10.32 -4.90 -0.05
N GLU A 208 -10.74 -6.15 0.10
CA GLU A 208 -11.96 -6.67 -0.55
C GLU A 208 -13.20 -5.86 -0.16
N GLY A 209 -13.34 -5.52 1.12
CA GLY A 209 -14.38 -4.61 1.60
C GLY A 209 -14.32 -3.21 1.00
N TRP A 210 -13.11 -2.66 0.85
CA TRP A 210 -12.89 -1.36 0.24
C TRP A 210 -13.26 -1.36 -1.26
N PHE A 211 -12.86 -2.39 -2.00
CA PHE A 211 -13.20 -2.53 -3.43
C PHE A 211 -14.70 -2.75 -3.62
N THR A 212 -15.35 -3.57 -2.79
CA THR A 212 -16.79 -3.82 -2.85
C THR A 212 -17.58 -2.52 -2.65
N GLU A 213 -17.24 -1.73 -1.63
CA GLU A 213 -17.91 -0.44 -1.39
C GLU A 213 -17.75 0.54 -2.57
N ARG A 214 -16.61 0.54 -3.26
CA ARG A 214 -16.38 1.41 -4.42
C ARG A 214 -17.13 0.94 -5.65
N SER A 215 -17.22 -0.37 -5.84
CA SER A 215 -17.98 -0.96 -6.94
C SER A 215 -19.49 -0.69 -6.76
N GLU A 216 -20.01 -0.81 -5.54
CA GLU A 216 -21.38 -0.42 -5.19
C GLU A 216 -21.68 1.05 -5.45
N LYS A 217 -20.67 1.93 -5.26
CA LYS A 217 -20.77 3.37 -5.55
C LYS A 217 -20.53 3.71 -7.02
N GLY A 218 -20.12 2.76 -7.85
CA GLY A 218 -19.79 2.97 -9.27
C GLY A 218 -18.60 3.92 -9.48
N VAL A 219 -17.62 3.93 -8.57
CA VAL A 219 -16.43 4.80 -8.63
C VAL A 219 -15.14 4.03 -8.94
N ASP A 220 -15.26 2.88 -9.58
CA ASP A 220 -14.15 2.00 -9.95
C ASP A 220 -13.20 2.66 -10.97
N ASP A 221 -13.72 3.51 -11.85
CA ASP A 221 -12.94 4.27 -12.85
C ASP A 221 -11.98 5.29 -12.24
N ARG A 222 -12.09 5.57 -10.93
CA ARG A 222 -11.24 6.53 -10.20
C ARG A 222 -10.10 5.87 -9.44
N ASN A 223 -9.89 4.57 -9.64
CA ASN A 223 -8.83 3.85 -8.97
C ASN A 223 -7.47 4.12 -9.65
N HIS A 224 -6.43 4.27 -8.85
CA HIS A 224 -5.09 4.60 -9.35
C HIS A 224 -4.20 3.37 -9.62
N GLY A 225 -4.68 2.15 -9.35
CA GLY A 225 -3.93 0.91 -9.53
C GLY A 225 -3.01 0.51 -8.37
N TRP A 226 -2.68 1.43 -7.45
CA TRP A 226 -1.76 1.13 -6.34
C TRP A 226 -2.34 0.15 -5.32
N LEU A 227 -3.64 0.27 -4.99
CA LEU A 227 -4.28 -0.63 -4.04
C LEU A 227 -4.54 -2.00 -4.68
N GLU A 228 -4.85 -2.03 -5.97
CA GLU A 228 -4.94 -3.27 -6.77
C GLU A 228 -3.61 -4.02 -6.77
N TYR A 229 -2.49 -3.30 -6.98
CA TYR A 229 -1.15 -3.88 -6.87
C TYR A 229 -0.93 -4.50 -5.49
N LEU A 230 -1.16 -3.73 -4.41
CA LEU A 230 -0.94 -4.23 -3.05
C LEU A 230 -1.81 -5.44 -2.73
N TYR A 231 -3.06 -5.45 -3.19
CA TYR A 231 -3.95 -6.60 -3.04
C TYR A 231 -3.43 -7.83 -3.80
N GLY A 232 -2.95 -7.65 -5.03
CA GLY A 232 -2.26 -8.70 -5.79
C GLY A 232 -1.07 -9.29 -5.03
N ILE A 233 -0.20 -8.45 -4.43
CA ILE A 233 0.91 -8.90 -3.59
C ILE A 233 0.42 -9.70 -2.38
N ILE A 234 -0.60 -9.21 -1.67
CA ILE A 234 -1.16 -9.90 -0.50
C ILE A 234 -1.71 -11.27 -0.88
N LEU A 235 -2.44 -11.38 -1.99
CA LEU A 235 -2.94 -12.64 -2.53
C LEU A 235 -1.81 -13.60 -2.91
N LEU A 236 -0.78 -13.09 -3.56
CA LEU A 236 0.41 -13.86 -3.94
C LEU A 236 1.11 -14.45 -2.71
N LYS A 237 1.34 -13.63 -1.68
CA LYS A 237 1.90 -14.10 -0.39
C LYS A 237 0.95 -15.04 0.35
N GLY A 238 -0.35 -14.92 0.11
CA GLY A 238 -1.39 -15.85 0.57
C GLY A 238 -1.52 -17.14 -0.25
N ARG A 239 -0.64 -17.37 -1.24
CA ARG A 239 -0.67 -18.52 -2.17
C ARG A 239 -1.93 -18.62 -3.04
N ASN A 240 -2.58 -17.48 -3.31
CA ASN A 240 -3.70 -17.39 -4.24
C ASN A 240 -3.24 -16.73 -5.55
N GLU A 241 -2.46 -17.48 -6.34
CA GLU A 241 -1.78 -16.97 -7.54
C GLU A 241 -2.76 -16.57 -8.65
N GLU A 242 -3.80 -17.37 -8.88
CA GLU A 242 -4.76 -17.13 -9.96
C GLU A 242 -5.55 -15.83 -9.78
N GLU A 243 -5.95 -15.52 -8.55
CA GLU A 243 -6.61 -14.26 -8.27
C GLU A 243 -5.60 -13.11 -8.25
N ALA A 244 -4.39 -13.33 -7.72
CA ALA A 244 -3.31 -12.34 -7.75
C ALA A 244 -3.00 -11.88 -9.18
N LYS A 245 -2.93 -12.80 -10.15
CA LYS A 245 -2.72 -12.49 -11.57
C LYS A 245 -3.77 -11.49 -12.09
N LYS A 246 -5.07 -11.72 -11.84
CA LYS A 246 -6.14 -10.83 -12.30
C LYS A 246 -6.01 -9.42 -11.72
N TRP A 247 -5.71 -9.30 -10.43
CA TRP A 247 -5.56 -8.01 -9.77
C TRP A 247 -4.30 -7.26 -10.18
N LEU A 248 -3.19 -7.97 -10.41
CA LEU A 248 -1.98 -7.38 -10.97
C LEU A 248 -2.20 -6.92 -12.42
N VAL A 249 -2.93 -7.69 -13.24
CA VAL A 249 -3.35 -7.27 -14.58
C VAL A 249 -4.19 -5.99 -14.49
N LYS A 250 -5.16 -5.92 -13.59
CA LYS A 250 -5.95 -4.69 -13.36
C LYS A 250 -5.06 -3.51 -12.96
N SER A 251 -4.07 -3.74 -12.08
CA SER A 251 -3.12 -2.71 -11.67
C SER A 251 -2.29 -2.16 -12.84
N VAL A 252 -1.77 -3.00 -13.74
CA VAL A 252 -0.93 -2.52 -14.85
C VAL A 252 -1.75 -1.77 -15.90
N HIS A 253 -3.03 -2.09 -16.07
CA HIS A 253 -3.92 -1.32 -16.93
C HIS A 253 -4.19 0.08 -16.38
N LEU A 254 -4.36 0.20 -15.06
CA LEU A 254 -4.56 1.50 -14.39
C LEU A 254 -3.26 2.30 -14.29
N ASN A 255 -2.12 1.63 -14.12
CA ASN A 255 -0.81 2.26 -13.99
C ASN A 255 0.28 1.51 -14.77
N PRO A 256 0.42 1.77 -16.09
CA PRO A 256 1.32 1.02 -16.96
C PRO A 256 2.81 1.19 -16.65
N PHE A 257 3.19 2.32 -16.06
CA PHE A 257 4.60 2.65 -15.77
C PHE A 257 5.04 2.14 -14.38
N HIS A 258 4.17 1.46 -13.65
CA HIS A 258 4.55 0.79 -12.42
C HIS A 258 5.26 -0.53 -12.72
N TRP A 259 6.58 -0.47 -12.79
CA TRP A 259 7.43 -1.63 -13.04
C TRP A 259 7.19 -2.81 -12.06
N GLY A 260 6.91 -2.53 -10.78
CA GLY A 260 6.78 -3.57 -9.76
C GLY A 260 5.64 -4.54 -10.04
N ALA A 261 4.53 -4.04 -10.58
CA ALA A 261 3.40 -4.88 -10.98
C ALA A 261 3.76 -5.79 -12.16
N TRP A 262 4.54 -5.29 -13.13
CA TRP A 262 5.03 -6.09 -14.25
C TRP A 262 6.04 -7.14 -13.83
N GLN A 263 6.96 -6.83 -12.90
CA GLN A 263 7.91 -7.83 -12.42
C GLN A 263 7.18 -9.00 -11.74
N GLU A 264 6.21 -8.71 -10.87
CA GLU A 264 5.47 -9.75 -10.15
C GLU A 264 4.60 -10.59 -11.12
N LEU A 265 4.04 -9.96 -12.17
CA LEU A 265 3.38 -10.69 -13.25
C LEU A 265 4.35 -11.58 -14.02
N ASN A 266 5.53 -11.08 -14.37
CA ASN A 266 6.55 -11.86 -15.07
C ASN A 266 6.94 -13.12 -14.27
N ASP A 267 7.08 -12.99 -12.95
CA ASP A 267 7.44 -14.12 -12.08
C ASP A 267 6.29 -15.14 -11.95
N LEU A 268 5.04 -14.71 -12.14
CA LEU A 268 3.84 -15.56 -12.13
C LEU A 268 3.54 -16.25 -13.47
N LEU A 269 3.95 -15.65 -14.58
CA LEU A 269 3.70 -16.15 -15.93
C LEU A 269 4.75 -17.19 -16.32
N GLY A 270 4.54 -18.43 -15.88
CA GLY A 270 5.42 -19.56 -16.23
C GLY A 270 5.26 -20.09 -17.66
N SER A 271 4.19 -19.71 -18.38
CA SER A 271 3.93 -20.14 -19.77
C SER A 271 3.25 -19.05 -20.61
N THR A 272 3.42 -19.09 -21.93
CA THR A 272 2.85 -18.12 -22.89
C THR A 272 1.33 -18.21 -23.05
N GLU A 273 0.69 -19.25 -22.54
CA GLU A 273 -0.78 -19.43 -22.60
C GLU A 273 -1.52 -18.55 -21.56
N ASP A 274 -0.84 -18.15 -20.48
CA ASP A 274 -1.40 -17.31 -19.41
C ASP A 274 -1.56 -15.83 -19.82
N VAL A 275 -1.01 -15.43 -20.97
CA VAL A 275 -1.11 -14.06 -21.53
C VAL A 275 -2.52 -13.79 -22.11
N GLY A 276 -3.31 -14.84 -22.34
CA GLY A 276 -4.63 -14.77 -22.97
C GLY A 276 -5.81 -14.48 -22.02
N LEU A 277 -5.58 -13.85 -20.87
CA LEU A 277 -6.70 -13.47 -19.99
C LEU A 277 -7.63 -12.48 -20.71
N PRO A 278 -8.93 -12.78 -20.83
CA PRO A 278 -9.88 -11.87 -21.45
C PRO A 278 -10.00 -10.60 -20.61
N ILE A 279 -9.93 -9.48 -21.33
CA ILE A 279 -10.07 -8.09 -20.87
C ILE A 279 -11.50 -7.83 -20.40
#